data_AF-A0A2K2RPB8-F1
#
_entry.id   AF-A0A2K2RPB8-F1
#
_cell.length_a   1.000
_cell.length_b   1.000
_cell.length_c   1.000
_cell.angle_alpha   90.00
_cell.angle_beta   90.00
_cell.angle_gamma   90.00
#
_symmetry.space_group_name_H-M   'P 1'
#
loop_
_entity.id
_entity.type
_entity.pdbx_description
1 polymer ?
#
loop_
_entity_poly.entity_id
_entity_poly.type
_entity_poly.pdbx_seq_one_letter_code
_entity_poly.pdbx_strand_id
1 'polypeptide(L)'
;MSEPTGAARRRGPFKVGDQVQLTDPKGRHYTFTLEAGKNFHTHKGSFPHDELIGAPEGSVVRTTGNVAYLALRPLLPDYVLSMPRGAAVVYPKDAGQILAFADIFPGARVVEAGVGSGSLSSFLLRAIGDQGMLHSYERRQDFAEIAQQNVERYFGGPHPAWRLTVGDLQDNLSDTDVDRVILDMLAPWECLEAVSKALVPGGILCCYVATTTQLARTVESIREIGCFNEPTAWETMIRNWHIEGLAVRPDHRMIGHTGFLLTARRLADGVEPPMRRRRPAKGAYGEDYSGPNADGGTGR
;
A
#
# COMPACT_ATOMS: atom_id res chain seq x y z
N MET A 1 5.94 10.03 27.26
CA MET A 1 5.82 9.63 25.84
C MET A 1 4.37 9.86 25.45
N SER A 2 4.12 10.60 24.37
CA SER A 2 2.77 10.76 23.82
C SER A 2 2.23 9.41 23.36
N GLU A 3 0.91 9.24 23.39
CA GLU A 3 0.26 8.06 22.83
C GLU A 3 0.48 8.03 21.30
N PRO A 4 0.80 6.87 20.69
CA PRO A 4 0.99 6.80 19.24
C PRO A 4 -0.23 7.29 18.46
N THR A 5 0.01 8.01 17.36
CA THR A 5 -1.05 8.61 16.54
C THR A 5 -2.10 7.57 16.13
N GLY A 6 -3.38 7.90 16.36
CA GLY A 6 -4.53 7.04 16.05
C GLY A 6 -4.76 5.86 17.00
N ALA A 7 -3.84 5.51 17.90
CA ALA A 7 -4.01 4.39 18.82
C ALA A 7 -5.23 4.54 19.74
N ALA A 8 -5.51 5.77 20.19
CA ALA A 8 -6.65 6.09 21.05
C ALA A 8 -8.01 5.72 20.43
N ARG A 9 -8.09 5.70 19.09
CA ARG A 9 -9.30 5.35 18.32
C ARG A 9 -9.44 3.86 18.04
N ARG A 10 -8.52 3.02 18.52
CA ARG A 10 -8.52 1.56 18.28
C ARG A 10 -8.80 0.75 19.54
N ARG A 11 -9.15 1.40 20.65
CA ARG A 11 -9.38 0.74 21.95
C ARG A 11 -10.48 1.41 22.76
N GLY A 12 -11.05 0.64 23.67
CA GLY A 12 -12.11 1.08 24.56
C GLY A 12 -13.46 1.22 23.86
N PRO A 13 -14.45 1.83 24.54
CA PRO A 13 -15.76 2.08 23.96
C PRO A 13 -15.71 2.98 22.73
N PHE A 14 -16.72 2.92 21.87
CA PHE A 14 -16.84 3.79 20.71
C PHE A 14 -16.95 5.26 21.14
N LYS A 15 -16.30 6.14 20.38
CA LYS A 15 -16.31 7.59 20.59
C LYS A 15 -16.76 8.32 19.33
N VAL A 16 -17.18 9.57 19.50
CA VAL A 16 -17.41 10.48 18.38
C VAL A 16 -16.13 10.56 17.53
N GLY A 17 -16.29 10.45 16.21
CA GLY A 17 -15.21 10.43 15.23
C GLY A 17 -14.66 9.04 14.92
N ASP A 18 -14.96 8.01 15.71
CA ASP A 18 -14.52 6.64 15.39
C ASP A 18 -15.12 6.17 14.07
N GLN A 19 -14.32 5.44 13.28
CA GLN A 19 -14.85 4.67 12.16
C GLN A 19 -15.52 3.41 12.71
N VAL A 20 -16.74 3.14 12.25
CA VAL A 20 -17.50 1.94 12.59
C VAL A 20 -17.82 1.18 11.31
N GLN A 21 -17.59 -0.12 11.35
CA GLN A 21 -18.05 -1.07 10.35
C GLN A 21 -19.17 -1.92 10.94
N LEU A 22 -20.33 -1.86 10.28
CA LEU A 22 -21.48 -2.70 10.60
C LEU A 22 -21.48 -3.93 9.71
N THR A 23 -21.80 -5.08 10.30
CA THR A 23 -22.03 -6.33 9.57
C THR A 23 -23.48 -6.76 9.73
N ASP A 24 -24.19 -6.90 8.61
CA ASP A 24 -25.58 -7.36 8.58
C ASP A 24 -25.69 -8.90 8.64
N PRO A 25 -26.89 -9.48 8.82
CA PRO A 25 -27.05 -10.94 8.89
C PRO A 25 -26.68 -11.71 7.61
N LYS A 26 -26.47 -11.01 6.48
CA LYS A 26 -25.99 -11.58 5.22
C LYS A 26 -24.47 -11.39 5.05
N GLY A 27 -23.77 -10.90 6.08
CA GLY A 27 -22.34 -10.62 6.04
C GLY A 27 -21.98 -9.36 5.25
N ARG A 28 -22.93 -8.47 4.95
CA ARG A 28 -22.64 -7.24 4.22
C ARG A 28 -22.09 -6.18 5.15
N HIS A 29 -21.01 -5.54 4.72
CA HIS A 29 -20.32 -4.50 5.49
C HIS A 29 -20.75 -3.10 5.10
N TYR A 30 -20.87 -2.22 6.09
CA TYR A 30 -21.14 -0.79 5.93
C TYR A 30 -20.21 0.00 6.84
N THR A 31 -19.42 0.91 6.29
CA THR A 31 -18.48 1.74 7.06
C THR A 31 -18.97 3.18 7.12
N PHE A 32 -18.92 3.80 8.31
CA PHE A 32 -19.28 5.20 8.51
C PHE A 32 -18.52 5.82 9.70
N THR A 33 -18.59 7.15 9.83
CA THR A 33 -18.01 7.89 10.95
C THR A 33 -19.08 8.14 12.01
N LEU A 34 -18.77 7.83 13.28
CA LEU A 34 -19.68 8.16 14.39
C LEU A 34 -19.73 9.66 14.64
N GLU A 35 -20.94 10.18 14.73
CA GLU A 35 -21.22 11.59 14.93
C GLU A 35 -22.42 11.71 15.87
N ALA A 36 -22.29 12.46 16.97
CA ALA A 36 -23.36 12.61 17.96
C ALA A 36 -24.62 13.24 17.33
N GLY A 37 -25.80 12.74 17.71
CA GLY A 37 -27.08 13.23 17.22
C GLY A 37 -27.41 12.89 15.75
N LYS A 38 -26.52 12.19 15.03
CA LYS A 38 -26.80 11.72 13.67
C LYS A 38 -27.41 10.32 13.66
N ASN A 39 -28.02 9.97 12.53
CA ASN A 39 -28.63 8.65 12.29
C ASN A 39 -27.92 7.95 11.15
N PHE A 40 -27.65 6.66 11.32
CA PHE A 40 -27.22 5.78 10.24
C PHE A 40 -28.46 5.23 9.52
N HIS A 41 -28.46 5.28 8.19
CA HIS A 41 -29.61 4.90 7.37
C HIS A 41 -29.28 3.76 6.42
N THR A 42 -30.22 2.82 6.30
CA THR A 42 -30.17 1.71 5.34
C THR A 42 -31.52 1.51 4.68
N HIS A 43 -31.55 0.66 3.64
CA HIS A 43 -32.79 0.13 3.06
C HIS A 43 -33.66 -0.66 4.06
N LYS A 44 -33.15 -1.00 5.25
CA LYS A 44 -33.83 -1.77 6.30
C LYS A 44 -34.14 -0.91 7.54
N GLY A 45 -34.21 0.41 7.39
CA GLY A 45 -34.44 1.36 8.47
C GLY A 45 -33.15 2.05 8.95
N SER A 46 -33.25 2.71 10.09
CA SER A 46 -32.19 3.55 10.66
C SER A 46 -31.99 3.28 12.16
N PHE A 47 -30.87 3.74 12.71
CA PHE A 47 -30.64 3.84 14.16
C PHE A 47 -29.77 5.08 14.47
N PRO A 48 -29.90 5.69 15.65
CA PRO A 48 -29.08 6.83 16.07
C PRO A 48 -27.66 6.40 16.43
N HIS A 49 -26.68 7.18 16.01
CA HIS A 49 -25.27 6.95 16.33
C HIS A 49 -25.02 6.93 17.84
N ASP A 50 -25.83 7.66 18.62
CA ASP A 50 -25.75 7.72 20.07
C ASP A 50 -26.00 6.36 20.75
N GLU A 51 -26.62 5.38 20.08
CA GLU A 51 -26.71 4.00 20.60
C GLU A 51 -25.35 3.28 20.63
N LEU A 52 -24.41 3.70 19.77
CA LEU A 52 -23.06 3.14 19.74
C LEU A 52 -22.09 3.95 20.59
N ILE A 53 -22.26 5.27 20.70
CA ILE A 53 -21.32 6.12 21.44
C ILE A 53 -21.31 5.70 22.92
N GLY A 54 -20.12 5.35 23.43
CA GLY A 54 -19.93 4.82 24.77
C GLY A 54 -20.17 3.31 24.91
N ALA A 55 -20.68 2.63 23.88
CA ALA A 55 -20.84 1.17 23.86
C ALA A 55 -19.50 0.47 23.55
N PRO A 56 -19.27 -0.75 24.08
CA PRO A 56 -18.08 -1.53 23.73
C PRO A 56 -18.12 -1.99 22.27
N GLU A 57 -16.93 -2.25 21.71
CA GLU A 57 -16.79 -2.87 20.40
C GLU A 57 -17.36 -4.30 20.41
N GLY A 58 -17.99 -4.72 19.31
CA GLY A 58 -18.73 -5.98 19.24
C GLY A 58 -20.18 -5.88 19.72
N SER A 59 -20.67 -4.67 19.99
CA SER A 59 -22.08 -4.43 20.31
C SER A 59 -22.99 -4.67 19.10
N VAL A 60 -24.24 -5.06 19.37
CA VAL A 60 -25.27 -5.23 18.36
C VAL A 60 -26.29 -4.10 18.49
N VAL A 61 -26.56 -3.42 17.37
CA VAL A 61 -27.62 -2.41 17.25
C VAL A 61 -28.73 -2.92 16.35
N ARG A 62 -29.95 -2.41 16.53
CA ARG A 62 -31.11 -2.79 15.73
C ARG A 62 -31.67 -1.57 15.03
N THR A 63 -31.93 -1.69 13.74
CA THR A 63 -32.64 -0.63 13.00
C THR A 63 -34.10 -0.56 13.42
N THR A 64 -34.78 0.54 13.06
CA THR A 64 -36.25 0.66 13.16
C THR A 64 -37.02 -0.46 12.44
N GLY A 65 -36.41 -1.10 11.43
CA GLY A 65 -36.93 -2.31 10.78
C GLY A 65 -36.62 -3.63 11.51
N ASN A 66 -36.14 -3.56 12.76
CA ASN A 66 -35.75 -4.67 13.63
C ASN A 66 -34.64 -5.58 13.05
N VAL A 67 -33.74 -5.03 12.22
CA VAL A 67 -32.61 -5.77 11.68
C VAL A 67 -31.37 -5.52 12.52
N ALA A 68 -30.76 -6.61 13.01
CA ALA A 68 -29.57 -6.56 13.84
C ALA A 68 -28.31 -6.34 13.00
N TYR A 69 -27.41 -5.47 13.49
CA TYR A 69 -26.10 -5.21 12.93
C TYR A 69 -25.04 -5.34 14.02
N LEU A 70 -23.98 -6.09 13.74
CA LEU A 70 -22.78 -6.15 14.60
C LEU A 70 -21.89 -4.94 14.29
N ALA A 71 -21.56 -4.15 15.30
CA ALA A 71 -20.69 -2.99 15.18
C ALA A 71 -19.27 -3.29 15.66
N LEU A 72 -18.30 -3.13 14.76
CA LEU A 72 -16.86 -3.26 15.02
C LEU A 72 -16.13 -2.02 14.50
N ARG A 73 -14.92 -1.75 14.96
CA ARG A 73 -14.02 -0.82 14.28
C ARG A 73 -13.41 -1.55 13.08
N PRO A 74 -13.34 -0.93 11.89
CA PRO A 74 -12.73 -1.59 10.75
C PRO A 74 -11.24 -1.84 11.02
N LEU A 75 -10.73 -3.02 10.67
CA LEU A 75 -9.29 -3.23 10.59
C LEU A 75 -8.72 -2.34 9.48
N LEU A 76 -7.39 -2.15 9.43
CA LEU A 76 -6.81 -1.39 8.31
C LEU A 76 -7.19 -1.98 6.95
N PRO A 77 -7.11 -3.32 6.74
CA PRO A 77 -7.55 -3.93 5.48
C PRO A 77 -9.01 -3.62 5.12
N ASP A 78 -9.91 -3.58 6.11
CA ASP A 78 -11.33 -3.30 5.87
C ASP A 78 -11.56 -1.82 5.54
N TYR A 79 -10.84 -0.93 6.23
CA TYR A 79 -10.92 0.50 6.02
C TYR A 79 -10.47 0.88 4.60
N VAL A 80 -9.30 0.43 4.16
CA VAL A 80 -8.76 0.82 2.85
C VAL A 80 -9.61 0.31 1.67
N LEU A 81 -10.35 -0.79 1.89
CA LEU A 81 -11.26 -1.33 0.87
C LEU A 81 -12.61 -0.60 0.85
N SER A 82 -12.99 0.10 1.91
CA SER A 82 -14.29 0.79 2.03
C SER A 82 -14.20 2.32 1.99
N MET A 83 -13.00 2.91 2.08
CA MET A 83 -12.80 4.35 2.00
C MET A 83 -13.14 4.91 0.59
N PRO A 84 -13.51 6.20 0.49
CA PRO A 84 -13.65 6.90 -0.79
C PRO A 84 -12.41 6.74 -1.66
N ARG A 85 -12.60 6.52 -2.97
CA ARG A 85 -11.51 6.27 -3.91
C ARG A 85 -11.47 7.34 -4.99
N GLY A 86 -10.30 7.95 -5.17
CA GLY A 86 -9.96 8.73 -6.36
C GLY A 86 -9.29 7.88 -7.43
N ALA A 87 -8.52 6.88 -6.99
CA ALA A 87 -7.74 5.98 -7.83
C ALA A 87 -7.93 4.51 -7.39
N ALA A 88 -7.42 3.57 -8.18
CA ALA A 88 -7.24 2.20 -7.73
C ALA A 88 -6.34 2.18 -6.49
N VAL A 89 -6.61 1.26 -5.56
CA VAL A 89 -5.86 1.14 -4.30
C VAL A 89 -4.96 -0.09 -4.36
N VAL A 90 -3.78 0.01 -3.74
CA VAL A 90 -3.00 -1.17 -3.36
C VAL A 90 -3.85 -2.00 -2.39
N TYR A 91 -4.08 -3.27 -2.76
CA TYR A 91 -4.87 -4.19 -1.97
C TYR A 91 -4.10 -4.64 -0.71
N PRO A 92 -4.78 -5.02 0.39
CA PRO A 92 -4.12 -5.43 1.62
C PRO A 92 -3.11 -6.57 1.45
N LYS A 93 -3.36 -7.49 0.51
CA LYS A 93 -2.42 -8.57 0.19
C LYS A 93 -1.08 -8.06 -0.31
N ASP A 94 -1.10 -7.03 -1.15
CA ASP A 94 0.08 -6.46 -1.77
C ASP A 94 0.75 -5.49 -0.79
N ALA A 95 -0.03 -4.68 -0.07
CA ALA A 95 0.50 -3.83 1.01
C ALA A 95 1.24 -4.65 2.07
N GLY A 96 0.71 -5.80 2.49
CA GLY A 96 1.40 -6.71 3.42
C GLY A 96 2.72 -7.26 2.86
N GLN A 97 2.77 -7.57 1.57
CA GLN A 97 4.01 -7.98 0.90
C GLN A 97 5.00 -6.83 0.80
N ILE A 98 4.56 -5.61 0.49
CA ILE A 98 5.41 -4.41 0.46
C ILE A 98 6.03 -4.18 1.85
N LEU A 99 5.22 -4.19 2.91
CA LEU A 99 5.74 -4.03 4.27
C LEU A 99 6.82 -5.07 4.62
N ALA A 100 6.59 -6.33 4.23
CA ALA A 100 7.50 -7.43 4.55
C ALA A 100 8.77 -7.44 3.67
N PHE A 101 8.63 -7.34 2.35
CA PHE A 101 9.74 -7.51 1.41
C PHE A 101 10.47 -6.21 1.07
N ALA A 102 9.82 -5.06 1.24
CA ALA A 102 10.53 -3.79 1.33
C ALA A 102 11.07 -3.55 2.75
N ASP A 103 10.88 -4.47 3.70
CA ASP A 103 11.42 -4.40 5.06
C ASP A 103 11.16 -3.03 5.71
N ILE A 104 9.87 -2.66 5.82
CA ILE A 104 9.46 -1.41 6.46
C ILE A 104 9.51 -1.60 7.97
N PHE A 105 10.31 -0.77 8.65
CA PHE A 105 10.58 -0.89 10.08
C PHE A 105 10.19 0.39 10.86
N PRO A 106 9.95 0.30 12.18
CA PRO A 106 9.67 1.48 13.01
C PRO A 106 10.81 2.50 12.96
N GLY A 107 10.50 3.76 12.70
CA GLY A 107 11.48 4.84 12.55
C GLY A 107 12.07 4.98 11.14
N ALA A 108 11.72 4.12 10.20
CA ALA A 108 12.22 4.20 8.82
C ALA A 108 11.85 5.53 8.14
N ARG A 109 12.76 6.01 7.29
CA ARG A 109 12.55 7.10 6.34
C ARG A 109 12.13 6.52 5.01
N VAL A 110 10.88 6.75 4.63
CA VAL A 110 10.24 6.14 3.46
C VAL A 110 9.79 7.24 2.52
N VAL A 111 10.08 7.08 1.24
CA VAL A 111 9.50 7.87 0.16
C VAL A 111 8.52 7.01 -0.61
N GLU A 112 7.35 7.56 -0.91
CA GLU A 112 6.31 6.92 -1.72
C GLU A 112 5.95 7.84 -2.88
N ALA A 113 5.70 7.29 -4.07
CA ALA A 113 5.11 8.05 -5.15
C ALA A 113 4.00 7.27 -5.87
N GLY A 114 2.90 7.97 -6.13
CA GLY A 114 1.62 7.35 -6.48
C GLY A 114 0.79 7.07 -5.22
N VAL A 115 0.31 8.14 -4.58
CA VAL A 115 -0.44 8.06 -3.31
C VAL A 115 -1.85 7.57 -3.55
N GLY A 116 -2.43 7.96 -4.69
CA GLY A 116 -3.78 7.54 -5.10
C GLY A 116 -4.82 7.92 -4.07
N SER A 117 -5.38 6.93 -3.36
CA SER A 117 -6.39 7.17 -2.32
C SER A 117 -5.85 7.04 -0.88
N GLY A 118 -4.52 6.91 -0.69
CA GLY A 118 -3.87 6.83 0.62
C GLY A 118 -3.93 5.44 1.29
N SER A 119 -4.19 4.38 0.52
CA SER A 119 -4.27 3.00 1.04
C SER A 119 -2.91 2.54 1.57
N LEU A 120 -1.90 2.57 0.70
CA LEU A 120 -0.55 2.15 1.04
C LEU A 120 0.08 3.08 2.07
N SER A 121 -0.09 4.40 1.93
CA SER A 121 0.35 5.39 2.92
C SER A 121 -0.16 5.08 4.32
N SER A 122 -1.41 4.64 4.48
CA SER A 122 -1.95 4.25 5.79
C SER A 122 -1.25 3.03 6.41
N PHE A 123 -0.84 2.06 5.58
CA PHE A 123 -0.05 0.91 6.02
C PHE A 123 1.39 1.32 6.39
N LEU A 124 2.02 2.16 5.55
CA LEU A 124 3.38 2.65 5.78
C LEU A 124 3.46 3.45 7.08
N LEU A 125 2.57 4.44 7.27
CA LEU A 125 2.52 5.27 8.48
C LEU A 125 2.36 4.44 9.75
N ARG A 126 1.48 3.43 9.71
CA ARG A 126 1.29 2.51 10.83
C ARG A 126 2.56 1.70 11.14
N ALA A 127 3.31 1.29 10.11
CA ALA A 127 4.50 0.46 10.28
C ALA A 127 5.71 1.28 10.78
N ILE A 128 5.91 2.49 10.24
CA ILE A 128 7.02 3.36 10.64
C ILE A 128 6.78 4.06 11.98
N GLY A 129 5.51 4.30 12.34
CA GLY A 129 5.12 5.01 13.57
C GLY A 129 5.49 6.50 13.59
N ASP A 130 5.19 7.16 14.69
CA ASP A 130 5.30 8.63 14.84
C ASP A 130 6.74 9.17 14.74
N GLN A 131 7.75 8.31 14.89
CA GLN A 131 9.16 8.69 14.85
C GLN A 131 9.82 8.40 13.49
N GLY A 132 9.09 7.77 12.56
CA GLY A 132 9.55 7.60 11.20
C GLY A 132 9.30 8.83 10.34
N MET A 133 9.52 8.67 9.04
CA MET A 133 9.13 9.65 8.03
C MET A 133 8.53 8.94 6.82
N LEU A 134 7.38 9.42 6.36
CA LEU A 134 6.81 9.10 5.07
C LEU A 134 6.66 10.39 4.28
N HIS A 135 7.41 10.53 3.19
CA HIS A 135 7.20 11.60 2.22
C HIS A 135 6.56 11.03 0.96
N SER A 136 5.29 11.35 0.78
CA SER A 136 4.45 10.88 -0.32
C SER A 136 4.35 11.94 -1.41
N TYR A 137 4.48 11.53 -2.67
CA TYR A 137 4.39 12.41 -3.85
C TYR A 137 3.22 11.99 -4.74
N GLU A 138 2.31 12.92 -5.02
CA GLU A 138 1.14 12.72 -5.88
C GLU A 138 1.04 13.84 -6.91
N ARG A 139 1.04 13.51 -8.19
CA ARG A 139 0.98 14.53 -9.26
C ARG A 139 -0.36 15.24 -9.33
N ARG A 140 -1.43 14.55 -8.92
CA ARG A 140 -2.80 15.03 -9.05
C ARG A 140 -3.32 15.62 -7.74
N GLN A 141 -3.59 16.92 -7.74
CA GLN A 141 -4.14 17.64 -6.58
C GLN A 141 -5.41 16.99 -6.02
N ASP A 142 -6.34 16.57 -6.89
CA ASP A 142 -7.59 15.92 -6.46
C ASP A 142 -7.36 14.58 -5.77
N PHE A 143 -6.36 13.82 -6.20
CA PHE A 143 -5.98 12.56 -5.54
C PHE A 143 -5.26 12.82 -4.22
N ALA A 144 -4.38 13.83 -4.17
CA ALA A 144 -3.70 14.23 -2.95
C ALA A 144 -4.70 14.62 -1.84
N GLU A 145 -5.73 15.39 -2.18
CA GLU A 145 -6.79 15.78 -1.24
C GLU A 145 -7.59 14.57 -0.73
N ILE A 146 -7.96 13.64 -1.61
CA ILE A 146 -8.67 12.40 -1.22
C ILE A 146 -7.78 11.55 -0.30
N ALA A 147 -6.51 11.38 -0.65
CA ALA A 147 -5.56 10.64 0.16
C ALA A 147 -5.39 11.27 1.54
N GLN A 148 -5.25 12.60 1.62
CA GLN A 148 -5.15 13.31 2.89
C GLN A 148 -6.38 13.09 3.76
N GLN A 149 -7.57 13.28 3.21
CA GLN A 149 -8.82 13.05 3.96
C GLN A 149 -8.94 11.60 4.44
N ASN A 150 -8.56 10.62 3.63
CA ASN A 150 -8.64 9.21 4.00
C ASN A 150 -7.61 8.83 5.07
N VAL A 151 -6.36 9.28 4.95
CA VAL A 151 -5.32 9.01 5.95
C VAL A 151 -5.68 9.69 7.26
N GLU A 152 -6.04 10.98 7.24
CA GLU A 152 -6.39 11.71 8.46
C GLU A 152 -7.66 11.16 9.12
N ARG A 153 -8.68 10.75 8.36
CA ARG A 153 -9.88 10.11 8.92
C ARG A 153 -9.53 8.82 9.66
N TYR A 154 -8.59 8.05 9.15
CA TYR A 154 -8.15 6.80 9.76
C TYR A 154 -7.41 7.03 11.09
N PHE A 155 -6.45 7.96 11.07
CA PHE A 155 -5.63 8.29 12.24
C PHE A 155 -6.31 9.25 13.22
N GLY A 156 -7.41 9.86 12.81
CA GLY A 156 -8.17 10.82 13.60
C GLY A 156 -7.63 12.25 13.58
N GLY A 157 -6.80 12.57 12.59
CA GLY A 157 -6.15 13.85 12.39
C GLY A 157 -4.85 13.70 11.56
N PRO A 158 -4.09 14.79 11.37
CA PRO A 158 -2.79 14.76 10.72
C PRO A 158 -1.81 13.80 11.41
N HIS A 159 -1.05 13.05 10.63
CA HIS A 159 -0.02 12.15 11.15
C HIS A 159 1.35 12.86 11.17
N PRO A 160 2.07 12.90 12.30
CA PRO A 160 3.31 13.69 12.43
C PRO A 160 4.44 13.21 11.51
N ALA A 161 4.51 11.91 11.23
CA ALA A 161 5.49 11.33 10.32
C ALA A 161 5.16 11.56 8.83
N TRP A 162 4.01 12.16 8.48
CA TRP A 162 3.57 12.23 7.09
C TRP A 162 3.76 13.60 6.46
N ARG A 163 4.37 13.63 5.28
CA ARG A 163 4.41 14.78 4.39
C ARG A 163 3.86 14.38 3.03
N LEU A 164 2.94 15.17 2.49
CA LEU A 164 2.38 15.00 1.16
C LEU A 164 2.78 16.18 0.28
N THR A 165 3.45 15.91 -0.84
CA THR A 165 3.83 16.91 -1.83
C THR A 165 3.08 16.66 -3.13
N VAL A 166 2.47 17.72 -3.67
CA VAL A 166 1.78 17.67 -4.95
C VAL A 166 2.77 17.98 -6.07
N GLY A 167 3.04 17.00 -6.92
CA GLY A 167 4.02 17.09 -7.99
C GLY A 167 4.63 15.75 -8.35
N ASP A 168 5.33 15.72 -9.49
CA ASP A 168 6.12 14.58 -9.92
C ASP A 168 7.31 14.34 -8.97
N LEU A 169 7.55 13.08 -8.59
CA LEU A 169 8.61 12.70 -7.65
C LEU A 169 9.98 13.14 -8.15
N GLN A 170 10.31 12.83 -9.40
CA GLN A 170 11.64 13.06 -9.98
C GLN A 170 12.05 14.54 -9.97
N ASP A 171 11.07 15.45 -9.98
CA ASP A 171 11.31 16.90 -10.00
C ASP A 171 11.31 17.52 -8.60
N ASN A 172 10.65 16.88 -7.63
CA ASN A 172 10.41 17.44 -6.29
C ASN A 172 11.15 16.70 -5.16
N LEU A 173 11.76 15.54 -5.47
CA LEU A 173 12.48 14.74 -4.48
C LEU A 173 13.72 15.50 -3.97
N SER A 174 13.63 15.92 -2.70
CA SER A 174 14.68 16.66 -2.00
C SER A 174 15.25 15.91 -0.80
N ASP A 175 14.61 14.82 -0.39
CA ASP A 175 15.10 13.98 0.70
C ASP A 175 16.34 13.20 0.28
N THR A 176 17.26 13.08 1.23
CA THR A 176 18.47 12.27 1.15
C THR A 176 18.53 11.34 2.34
N ASP A 177 19.35 10.30 2.24
CA ASP A 177 19.50 9.26 3.26
C ASP A 177 18.17 8.59 3.63
N VAL A 178 17.39 8.26 2.59
CA VAL A 178 16.11 7.54 2.71
C VAL A 178 16.38 6.04 2.78
N ASP A 179 15.68 5.34 3.66
CA ASP A 179 15.84 3.90 3.86
C ASP A 179 15.14 3.09 2.77
N ARG A 180 13.95 3.53 2.36
CA ARG A 180 13.01 2.80 1.49
C ARG A 180 12.33 3.73 0.49
N VAL A 181 12.17 3.28 -0.75
CA VAL A 181 11.38 3.97 -1.77
C VAL A 181 10.35 3.02 -2.34
N ILE A 182 9.08 3.42 -2.34
CA ILE A 182 7.97 2.65 -2.91
C ILE A 182 7.34 3.41 -4.08
N LEU A 183 7.29 2.80 -5.27
CA LEU A 183 6.72 3.40 -6.48
C LEU A 183 5.49 2.62 -6.93
N ASP A 184 4.30 3.22 -6.87
CA ASP A 184 3.04 2.69 -7.42
C ASP A 184 2.52 3.64 -8.50
N MET A 185 3.13 3.56 -9.69
CA MET A 185 2.85 4.50 -10.77
C MET A 185 3.03 3.85 -12.14
N LEU A 186 2.56 4.55 -13.17
CA LEU A 186 2.59 4.04 -14.55
C LEU A 186 4.01 3.88 -15.10
N ALA A 187 4.94 4.74 -14.68
CA ALA A 187 6.29 4.87 -15.24
C ALA A 187 7.38 4.99 -14.16
N PRO A 188 7.57 3.97 -13.29
CA PRO A 188 8.54 4.04 -12.20
C PRO A 188 9.99 4.21 -12.68
N TRP A 189 10.30 3.83 -13.93
CA TRP A 189 11.62 4.02 -14.53
C TRP A 189 12.04 5.50 -14.66
N GLU A 190 11.10 6.44 -14.71
CA GLU A 190 11.39 7.89 -14.80
C GLU A 190 11.95 8.45 -13.49
N CYS A 191 11.78 7.73 -12.38
CA CYS A 191 12.20 8.15 -11.05
C CYS A 191 13.55 7.58 -10.61
N LEU A 192 14.10 6.59 -11.33
CA LEU A 192 15.21 5.77 -10.83
C LEU A 192 16.47 6.60 -10.55
N GLU A 193 16.77 7.61 -11.36
CA GLU A 193 17.92 8.48 -11.13
C GLU A 193 17.80 9.26 -9.82
N ALA A 194 16.70 9.99 -9.62
CA ALA A 194 16.44 10.73 -8.38
C ALA A 194 16.43 9.79 -7.16
N VAL A 195 15.76 8.64 -7.29
CA VAL A 195 15.67 7.63 -6.23
C VAL A 195 17.03 7.05 -5.86
N SER A 196 17.90 6.77 -6.83
CA SER A 196 19.24 6.23 -6.59
C SER A 196 20.15 7.18 -5.80
N LYS A 197 19.90 8.49 -5.90
CA LYS A 197 20.63 9.55 -5.18
C LYS A 197 20.06 9.74 -3.76
N ALA A 198 18.77 9.54 -3.58
CA ALA A 198 18.09 9.70 -2.29
C ALA A 198 18.26 8.49 -1.36
N LEU A 199 18.31 7.27 -1.92
CA LEU A 199 18.44 6.02 -1.15
C LEU A 199 19.84 5.85 -0.56
N VAL A 200 19.91 5.46 0.72
CA VAL A 200 21.16 5.01 1.35
C VAL A 200 21.68 3.73 0.67
N PRO A 201 23.01 3.48 0.67
CA PRO A 201 23.56 2.16 0.37
C PRO A 201 22.88 1.08 1.21
N GLY A 202 22.41 0.02 0.56
CA GLY A 202 21.66 -1.07 1.18
C GLY A 202 20.15 -0.82 1.33
N GLY A 203 19.67 0.40 1.07
CA GLY A 203 18.25 0.77 1.04
C GLY A 203 17.49 0.03 -0.05
N ILE A 204 16.16 -0.05 0.07
CA ILE A 204 15.31 -0.86 -0.82
C ILE A 204 14.43 0.05 -1.69
N LEU A 205 14.50 -0.16 -3.01
CA LEU A 205 13.49 0.26 -3.96
C LEU A 205 12.46 -0.87 -4.11
N CYS A 206 11.19 -0.56 -3.97
CA CYS A 206 10.07 -1.44 -4.31
C CYS A 206 9.17 -0.77 -5.36
N CYS A 207 8.86 -1.49 -6.43
CA CYS A 207 7.95 -1.05 -7.47
C CYS A 207 6.72 -1.96 -7.49
N TYR A 208 5.54 -1.36 -7.59
CA TYR A 208 4.27 -2.02 -7.87
C TYR A 208 3.82 -1.65 -9.28
N VAL A 209 3.65 -2.65 -10.15
CA VAL A 209 3.29 -2.43 -11.57
C VAL A 209 2.22 -3.41 -12.02
N ALA A 210 1.27 -2.95 -12.83
CA ALA A 210 0.09 -3.74 -13.20
C ALA A 210 0.31 -4.67 -14.41
N THR A 211 1.26 -4.36 -15.28
CA THR A 211 1.46 -5.12 -16.53
C THR A 211 2.85 -5.75 -16.62
N THR A 212 2.94 -6.84 -17.38
CA THR A 212 4.22 -7.50 -17.68
C THR A 212 5.16 -6.62 -18.49
N THR A 213 4.64 -5.69 -19.31
CA THR A 213 5.45 -4.72 -20.05
C THR A 213 6.05 -3.66 -19.13
N GLN A 214 5.29 -3.17 -18.16
CA GLN A 214 5.82 -2.29 -17.12
C GLN A 214 6.86 -3.02 -16.28
N LEU A 215 6.61 -4.27 -15.91
CA LEU A 215 7.55 -5.10 -15.16
C LEU A 215 8.87 -5.26 -15.92
N ALA A 216 8.83 -5.69 -17.18
CA ALA A 216 10.01 -5.88 -18.00
C ALA A 216 10.81 -4.59 -18.14
N ARG A 217 10.14 -3.47 -18.48
CA ARG A 217 10.81 -2.17 -18.61
C ARG A 217 11.46 -1.72 -17.30
N THR A 218 10.77 -1.86 -16.18
CA THR A 218 11.29 -1.47 -14.87
C THR A 218 12.53 -2.29 -14.50
N VAL A 219 12.52 -3.60 -14.75
CA VAL A 219 13.67 -4.48 -14.51
C VAL A 219 14.87 -4.04 -15.34
N GLU A 220 14.70 -3.83 -16.65
CA GLU A 220 15.82 -3.44 -17.50
C GLU A 220 16.36 -2.05 -17.15
N SER A 221 15.49 -1.07 -16.87
CA SER A 221 15.94 0.26 -16.44
C SER A 221 16.70 0.24 -15.11
N ILE A 222 16.34 -0.64 -14.16
CA ILE A 222 17.11 -0.83 -12.93
C ILE A 222 18.48 -1.47 -13.19
N ARG A 223 18.60 -2.33 -14.21
CA ARG A 223 19.90 -2.88 -14.61
C ARG A 223 20.76 -1.83 -15.31
N GLU A 224 20.16 -1.03 -16.18
CA GLU A 224 20.83 0.02 -16.94
C GLU A 224 21.44 1.09 -16.04
N ILE A 225 20.73 1.50 -14.98
CA ILE A 225 21.28 2.49 -14.03
C ILE A 225 22.45 1.94 -13.20
N GLY A 226 22.59 0.60 -13.10
CA GLY A 226 23.77 -0.08 -12.54
C GLY A 226 24.01 0.09 -11.03
N CYS A 227 23.16 0.85 -10.33
CA CYS A 227 23.36 1.22 -8.93
C CYS A 227 22.56 0.35 -7.94
N PHE A 228 21.83 -0.65 -8.43
CA PHE A 228 21.07 -1.61 -7.64
C PHE A 228 21.56 -3.04 -7.87
N ASN A 229 21.29 -3.92 -6.91
CA ASN A 229 21.46 -5.35 -7.13
C ASN A 229 20.39 -5.89 -8.11
N GLU A 230 20.56 -7.15 -8.52
CA GLU A 230 19.63 -7.79 -9.45
C GLU A 230 18.18 -7.75 -8.92
N PRO A 231 17.23 -7.16 -9.68
CA PRO A 231 15.84 -7.07 -9.25
C PRO A 231 15.21 -8.44 -9.05
N THR A 232 14.36 -8.55 -8.03
CA THR A 232 13.53 -9.72 -7.78
C THR A 232 12.08 -9.33 -7.93
N ALA A 233 11.33 -10.06 -8.76
CA ALA A 233 9.93 -9.80 -9.03
C ALA A 233 9.06 -11.01 -8.69
N TRP A 234 7.84 -10.76 -8.21
CA TRP A 234 6.86 -11.78 -7.88
C TRP A 234 5.43 -11.22 -7.93
N GLU A 235 4.44 -12.11 -7.86
CA GLU A 235 3.05 -11.77 -7.62
C GLU A 235 2.45 -12.73 -6.58
N THR A 236 1.30 -12.38 -6.02
CA THR A 236 0.60 -13.21 -5.05
C THR A 236 -0.88 -13.36 -5.40
N MET A 237 -1.39 -14.58 -5.20
CA MET A 237 -2.79 -14.92 -5.39
C MET A 237 -3.41 -15.33 -4.04
N ILE A 238 -4.50 -14.68 -3.66
CA ILE A 238 -5.31 -15.08 -2.50
C ILE A 238 -6.61 -15.70 -3.01
N ARG A 239 -6.90 -16.94 -2.59
CA ARG A 239 -8.15 -17.64 -2.90
C ARG A 239 -8.87 -18.01 -1.60
N ASN A 240 -10.03 -17.38 -1.40
CA ASN A 240 -10.88 -17.63 -0.25
C ASN A 240 -11.55 -19.00 -0.33
N TRP A 241 -12.04 -19.45 0.82
CA TRP A 241 -12.70 -20.74 1.00
C TRP A 241 -14.11 -20.54 1.53
N HIS A 242 -15.05 -21.25 0.92
CA HIS A 242 -16.37 -21.46 1.47
C HIS A 242 -16.29 -22.55 2.52
N ILE A 243 -16.71 -22.23 3.75
CA ILE A 243 -16.64 -23.14 4.90
C ILE A 243 -18.01 -23.14 5.58
N GLU A 244 -18.90 -24.03 5.12
CA GLU A 244 -20.24 -24.19 5.68
C GLU A 244 -20.59 -25.67 5.86
N GLY A 245 -20.54 -26.16 7.11
CA GLY A 245 -20.79 -27.57 7.41
C GLY A 245 -19.87 -28.50 6.62
N LEU A 246 -20.46 -29.38 5.80
CA LEU A 246 -19.71 -30.28 4.90
C LEU A 246 -19.29 -29.61 3.58
N ALA A 247 -19.85 -28.44 3.25
CA ALA A 247 -19.47 -27.67 2.07
C ALA A 247 -18.18 -26.89 2.36
N VAL A 248 -17.05 -27.59 2.27
CA VAL A 248 -15.71 -27.00 2.42
C VAL A 248 -14.99 -27.06 1.07
N ARG A 249 -14.82 -25.91 0.43
CA ARG A 249 -14.19 -25.81 -0.90
C ARG A 249 -13.69 -24.40 -1.16
N PRO A 250 -12.79 -24.18 -2.14
CA PRO A 250 -12.48 -22.84 -2.62
C PRO A 250 -13.73 -22.11 -3.12
N ASP A 251 -13.70 -20.78 -2.99
CA ASP A 251 -14.70 -19.93 -3.62
C ASP A 251 -14.61 -20.05 -5.15
N HIS A 252 -15.77 -19.95 -5.81
CA HIS A 252 -15.86 -20.06 -7.26
C HIS A 252 -15.31 -18.83 -7.99
N ARG A 253 -15.18 -17.69 -7.30
CA ARG A 253 -14.63 -16.45 -7.85
C ARG A 253 -13.49 -15.97 -6.96
N MET A 254 -12.47 -15.43 -7.59
CA MET A 254 -11.35 -14.76 -6.93
C MET A 254 -10.89 -13.57 -7.76
N ILE A 255 -10.12 -12.68 -7.13
CA ILE A 255 -9.39 -11.65 -7.85
C ILE A 255 -8.19 -12.34 -8.50
N GLY A 256 -8.15 -12.37 -9.83
CA GLY A 256 -7.13 -13.11 -10.58
C GLY A 256 -5.76 -12.44 -10.58
N HIS A 257 -5.72 -11.10 -10.57
CA HIS A 257 -4.48 -10.32 -10.56
C HIS A 257 -4.74 -8.92 -10.01
N THR A 258 -3.70 -8.31 -9.44
CA THR A 258 -3.71 -6.91 -8.99
C THR A 258 -2.51 -6.16 -9.55
N GLY A 259 -1.32 -6.71 -9.35
CA GLY A 259 -0.06 -6.21 -9.88
C GLY A 259 1.09 -7.15 -9.52
N PHE A 260 2.23 -6.88 -10.12
CA PHE A 260 3.53 -7.45 -9.78
C PHE A 260 4.24 -6.55 -8.79
N LEU A 261 4.95 -7.17 -7.85
CA LEU A 261 5.90 -6.51 -6.99
C LEU A 261 7.30 -6.78 -7.49
N LEU A 262 8.15 -5.77 -7.40
CA LEU A 262 9.57 -5.87 -7.70
C LEU A 262 10.35 -5.15 -6.61
N THR A 263 11.48 -5.73 -6.19
CA THR A 263 12.42 -5.09 -5.26
C THR A 263 13.84 -5.13 -5.78
N ALA A 264 14.60 -4.08 -5.50
CA ALA A 264 16.04 -4.03 -5.70
C ALA A 264 16.69 -3.22 -4.56
N ARG A 265 17.89 -3.63 -4.13
CA ARG A 265 18.68 -2.99 -3.08
C ARG A 265 19.73 -2.09 -3.69
N ARG A 266 19.85 -0.87 -3.17
CA ARG A 266 20.87 0.09 -3.56
C ARG A 266 22.26 -0.45 -3.21
N LEU A 267 23.17 -0.45 -4.17
CA LEU A 267 24.59 -0.78 -3.96
C LEU A 267 25.31 0.37 -3.26
N ALA A 268 26.55 0.15 -2.81
CA ALA A 268 27.41 1.27 -2.42
C ALA A 268 27.94 1.99 -3.67
N ASP A 269 28.36 3.25 -3.51
CA ASP A 269 28.94 4.02 -4.61
C ASP A 269 30.25 3.40 -5.11
N GLY A 270 30.42 3.38 -6.44
CA GLY A 270 31.60 2.82 -7.09
C GLY A 270 31.70 1.29 -7.06
N VAL A 271 30.67 0.57 -6.58
CA VAL A 271 30.66 -0.90 -6.57
C VAL A 271 30.00 -1.43 -7.84
N GLU A 272 30.74 -2.28 -8.56
CA GLU A 272 30.17 -3.09 -9.63
C GLU A 272 29.54 -4.38 -9.05
N PRO A 273 28.26 -4.68 -9.35
CA PRO A 273 27.65 -5.91 -8.91
C PRO A 273 28.28 -7.12 -9.62
N PRO A 274 28.41 -8.27 -8.93
CA PRO A 274 28.89 -9.48 -9.58
C PRO A 274 27.95 -9.88 -10.73
N MET A 275 28.49 -10.13 -11.92
CA MET A 275 27.70 -10.53 -13.08
C MET A 275 26.95 -11.84 -12.82
N ARG A 276 25.62 -11.78 -12.88
CA ARG A 276 24.78 -12.98 -12.77
C ARG A 276 24.88 -13.77 -14.07
N ARG A 277 25.62 -14.88 -14.07
CA ARG A 277 25.64 -15.84 -15.19
C ARG A 277 24.25 -16.43 -15.39
N ARG A 278 23.52 -16.00 -16.42
CA ARG A 278 22.28 -16.63 -16.90
C ARG A 278 22.53 -17.25 -18.27
N ARG A 279 21.95 -18.43 -18.52
CA ARG A 279 21.75 -18.92 -19.90
C ARG A 279 20.41 -18.36 -20.36
N PRO A 280 20.37 -17.39 -21.29
CA PRO A 280 19.11 -16.88 -21.83
C PRO A 280 18.36 -18.02 -22.54
N ALA A 281 17.03 -17.96 -22.54
CA ALA A 281 16.25 -18.81 -23.44
C ALA A 281 16.58 -18.42 -24.90
N LYS A 282 16.51 -19.38 -25.84
CA LYS A 282 16.70 -19.08 -27.27
C LYS A 282 15.72 -17.98 -27.69
N GLY A 283 16.24 -16.87 -28.23
CA GLY A 283 15.43 -15.71 -28.67
C GLY A 283 15.07 -14.69 -27.59
N ALA A 284 15.62 -14.80 -26.37
CA ALA A 284 15.37 -13.82 -25.31
C ALA A 284 15.94 -12.41 -25.59
N TYR A 285 16.84 -12.31 -26.57
CA TYR A 285 17.49 -11.08 -27.00
C TYR A 285 17.26 -10.91 -28.51
N GLY A 286 16.80 -9.74 -28.94
CA GLY A 286 16.66 -9.40 -30.36
C GLY A 286 18.03 -9.29 -31.04
N GLU A 287 18.07 -9.29 -32.37
CA GLU A 287 19.31 -9.17 -33.15
C GLU A 287 20.09 -7.88 -32.81
N ASP A 288 19.39 -6.85 -32.31
CA ASP A 288 19.95 -5.54 -31.95
C ASP A 288 20.26 -5.39 -30.44
N TYR A 289 20.18 -6.45 -29.63
CA TYR A 289 20.40 -6.37 -28.18
C TYR A 289 21.89 -6.49 -27.81
N SER A 290 22.50 -5.35 -27.46
CA SER A 290 23.89 -5.25 -26.96
C SER A 290 23.97 -5.39 -25.42
N GLY A 291 23.35 -6.42 -24.86
CA GLY A 291 23.46 -6.68 -23.42
C GLY A 291 24.88 -7.07 -22.99
N PRO A 292 25.12 -7.20 -21.67
CA PRO A 292 26.46 -7.38 -21.07
C PRO A 292 27.21 -8.68 -21.46
N ASN A 293 26.67 -9.51 -22.36
CA ASN A 293 27.30 -10.72 -22.89
C ASN A 293 27.58 -10.65 -24.42
N ALA A 294 27.51 -9.47 -25.05
CA ALA A 294 27.71 -9.32 -26.50
C ALA A 294 29.14 -9.64 -26.96
N ASP A 295 30.13 -9.54 -26.07
CA ASP A 295 31.49 -9.99 -26.34
C ASP A 295 31.64 -11.48 -25.97
N GLY A 296 31.22 -12.33 -26.91
CA GLY A 296 31.59 -13.73 -26.94
C GLY A 296 33.10 -13.87 -27.06
N GLY A 297 33.77 -13.99 -25.92
CA GLY A 297 35.20 -14.30 -25.83
C GLY A 297 35.54 -15.52 -26.68
N THR A 298 36.24 -15.27 -27.79
CA THR A 298 36.96 -16.26 -28.57
C THR A 298 38.22 -16.67 -27.81
N GLY A 299 38.05 -17.54 -26.81
CA GLY A 299 39.16 -18.19 -26.11
C GLY A 299 39.17 -19.67 -26.42
N ARG A 300 40.15 -20.11 -27.21
CA ARG A 300 40.53 -21.52 -27.37
C ARG A 300 40.99 -22.13 -26.05
#